data_AF-A0A5D8YYQ6-F1
#
_entry.id   AF-A0A5D8YYQ6-F1
#
_cell.length_a   1.000
_cell.length_b   1.000
_cell.length_c   1.000
_cell.angle_alpha   90.00
_cell.angle_beta   90.00
_cell.angle_gamma   90.00
#
_symmetry.space_group_name_H-M   'P 1'
#
loop_
_entity.id
_entity.type
_entity.pdbx_description
1 polymer ?
#
loop_
_entity_poly.entity_id
_entity_poly.type
_entity_poly.pdbx_seq_one_letter_code
_entity_poly.pdbx_strand_id
1 'polypeptide(L)'
;MKRPKTLIAALLLLAAAHVYGIVQIAPLIAGSAPEVAPLLPAVVTAGVYVFLLGLLGLAALGRDWARFLGAVIALLALLENAPHVLSFGPLALAWFAAKAFGLALLYAPPSNRWFRQVGPNNSSKPTPLRGAA
;
A
#
# COMPACT_ATOMS: atom_id res chain seq x y z
N MET A 1 -21.68 3.63 -3.84
CA MET A 1 -21.44 2.19 -4.08
C MET A 1 -20.79 1.56 -2.87
N LYS A 2 -21.04 0.26 -2.59
CA LYS A 2 -20.29 -0.48 -1.57
C LYS A 2 -18.83 -0.65 -2.03
N ARG A 3 -17.86 -0.56 -1.11
CA ARG A 3 -16.44 -0.79 -1.43
C ARG A 3 -16.27 -2.24 -1.95
N PRO A 4 -15.52 -2.46 -3.03
CA PRO A 4 -15.31 -3.81 -3.56
C PRO A 4 -14.54 -4.68 -2.57
N LYS A 5 -14.90 -5.96 -2.46
CA LYS A 5 -14.22 -6.91 -1.58
C LYS A 5 -12.72 -7.04 -1.90
N THR A 6 -12.36 -6.95 -3.19
CA THR A 6 -10.96 -6.97 -3.64
C THR A 6 -10.16 -5.79 -3.10
N LEU A 7 -10.76 -4.60 -3.02
CA LEU A 7 -10.14 -3.42 -2.45
C LEU A 7 -9.94 -3.60 -0.94
N ILE A 8 -10.96 -4.09 -0.23
CA ILE A 8 -10.87 -4.33 1.21
C ILE A 8 -9.77 -5.36 1.50
N ALA A 9 -9.74 -6.47 0.75
CA ALA A 9 -8.71 -7.49 0.88
C ALA A 9 -7.31 -6.92 0.59
N ALA A 10 -7.15 -6.11 -0.46
CA ALA A 10 -5.89 -5.43 -0.77
C ALA A 10 -5.41 -4.55 0.38
N LEU A 11 -6.30 -3.68 0.90
CA LEU A 11 -5.99 -2.75 1.99
C LEU A 11 -5.63 -3.49 3.27
N LEU A 12 -6.38 -4.54 3.63
CA LEU A 12 -6.10 -5.35 4.82
C LEU A 12 -4.78 -6.10 4.71
N LEU A 13 -4.52 -6.72 3.55
CA LEU A 13 -3.30 -7.48 3.34
C LEU A 13 -2.07 -6.58 3.35
N LEU A 14 -2.16 -5.41 2.70
CA LEU A 14 -1.10 -4.40 2.74
C LEU A 14 -0.94 -3.87 4.16
N ALA A 15 -2.01 -3.48 4.86
CA ALA A 15 -1.91 -2.98 6.23
C ALA A 15 -1.25 -4.00 7.16
N ALA A 16 -1.68 -5.27 7.11
CA ALA A 16 -1.08 -6.35 7.88
C ALA A 16 0.41 -6.53 7.57
N ALA A 17 0.81 -6.45 6.29
CA ALA A 17 2.22 -6.54 5.92
C ALA A 17 3.05 -5.35 6.45
N HIS A 18 2.51 -4.13 6.43
CA HIS A 18 3.22 -2.97 6.97
C HIS A 18 3.30 -3.01 8.51
N VAL A 19 2.23 -3.43 9.18
CA VAL A 19 2.22 -3.65 10.64
C VAL A 19 3.24 -4.72 11.04
N TYR A 20 3.30 -5.84 10.30
CA TYR A 20 4.31 -6.86 10.52
C TYR A 20 5.74 -6.30 10.41
N GLY A 21 6.00 -5.45 9.41
CA GLY A 21 7.29 -4.76 9.26
C GLY A 21 7.61 -3.85 10.46
N ILE A 22 6.63 -3.11 10.98
CA ILE A 22 6.81 -2.29 12.19
C ILE A 22 7.14 -3.16 13.40
N VAL A 23 6.42 -4.27 13.60
CA VAL A 23 6.65 -5.19 14.72
C VAL A 23 8.06 -5.77 14.68
N GLN A 24 8.60 -6.06 13.50
CA GLN A 24 9.97 -6.54 13.35
C GLN A 24 11.03 -5.48 13.69
N ILE A 25 10.73 -4.21 13.45
CA ILE A 25 11.66 -3.09 13.71
C ILE A 25 11.54 -2.57 15.15
N ALA A 26 10.38 -2.73 15.79
CA ALA A 26 10.13 -2.21 17.13
C ALA A 26 11.16 -2.66 18.20
N PRO A 27 11.62 -3.93 18.25
CA PRO A 27 12.68 -4.36 19.15
C PRO A 27 14.04 -3.69 18.89
N LEU A 28 14.34 -3.30 17.65
CA LEU A 28 15.58 -2.59 17.29
C LEU A 28 15.57 -1.13 17.78
N ILE A 29 14.37 -0.55 17.92
CA ILE A 29 14.18 0.80 18.45
C ILE A 29 14.12 0.79 19.98
N ALA A 30 13.50 -0.25 20.57
CA ALA A 30 13.32 -0.40 22.02
C ALA A 30 14.53 -1.03 22.73
N GLY A 31 15.37 -1.77 22.00
CA GLY A 31 16.55 -2.47 22.51
C GLY A 31 17.79 -1.58 22.51
N SER A 32 18.22 -1.23 23.72
CA SER A 32 19.39 -0.44 24.07
C SER A 32 20.71 -0.97 23.47
N ALA A 33 21.29 -0.25 22.51
CA ALA A 33 22.74 -0.25 22.26
C ALA A 33 23.17 1.18 21.90
N PRO A 34 24.16 1.77 22.60
CA PRO A 34 24.52 3.18 22.48
C PRO A 34 25.36 3.51 21.24
N GLU A 35 25.39 2.62 20.24
CA GLU A 35 25.95 2.97 18.95
C GLU A 35 24.85 3.68 18.16
N VAL A 36 24.96 4.99 18.02
CA VAL A 36 23.97 5.86 17.35
C VAL A 36 23.77 5.48 15.85
N ALA A 37 24.59 4.57 15.32
CA ALA A 37 24.67 4.22 13.90
C ALA A 37 23.49 3.38 13.33
N PRO A 38 22.90 2.37 14.01
CA PRO A 38 21.76 1.61 13.47
C PRO A 38 20.38 2.17 13.86
N LEU A 39 20.29 3.10 14.81
CA LEU A 39 19.01 3.62 15.30
C LEU A 39 18.31 4.52 14.27
N LEU A 40 19.06 5.41 13.62
CA LEU A 40 18.51 6.35 12.65
C LEU A 40 17.88 5.61 11.43
N PRO A 41 18.54 4.60 10.82
CA PRO A 41 17.91 3.76 9.79
C PRO A 41 16.63 3.08 10.25
N ALA A 42 16.59 2.54 11.48
CA ALA A 42 15.41 1.86 12.02
C ALA A 42 14.23 2.82 12.21
N VAL A 43 14.48 4.01 12.77
CA VAL A 43 13.45 5.06 12.97
C VAL A 43 12.91 5.57 11.63
N VAL A 44 13.80 5.84 10.65
CA VAL A 44 13.39 6.26 9.30
C VAL A 44 12.52 5.18 8.65
N THR A 45 12.93 3.91 8.76
CA THR A 45 12.17 2.79 8.20
C THR A 45 10.79 2.67 8.84
N ALA A 46 10.69 2.80 10.17
CA ALA A 46 9.40 2.82 10.88
C ALA A 46 8.53 3.99 10.42
N GLY A 47 9.11 5.19 10.24
CA GLY A 47 8.42 6.35 9.68
C GLY A 47 7.85 6.10 8.29
N VAL A 48 8.60 5.42 7.41
CA VAL A 48 8.12 5.02 6.07
C VAL A 48 6.94 4.06 6.17
N TYR A 49 6.97 3.07 7.08
CA TYR A 49 5.84 2.16 7.29
C TYR A 49 4.58 2.90 7.75
N VAL A 50 4.71 3.84 8.70
CA VAL A 50 3.59 4.67 9.17
C VAL A 50 3.05 5.55 8.04
N PHE A 51 3.94 6.16 7.26
CA PHE A 51 3.56 6.96 6.09
C PHE A 51 2.77 6.12 5.06
N LEU A 52 3.23 4.90 4.76
CA LEU A 52 2.53 3.96 3.87
C LEU A 52 1.15 3.56 4.41
N LEU A 53 1.02 3.32 5.72
CA LEU A 53 -0.29 3.10 6.35
C LEU A 53 -1.21 4.33 6.19
N GLY A 54 -0.67 5.54 6.33
CA GLY A 54 -1.40 6.79 6.06
C GLY A 54 -1.89 6.87 4.61
N LEU A 55 -1.03 6.55 3.64
CA LEU A 55 -1.41 6.50 2.22
C LEU A 55 -2.49 5.45 1.94
N LEU A 56 -2.44 4.27 2.58
CA LEU A 56 -3.50 3.27 2.50
C LEU A 56 -4.82 3.79 3.08
N GLY A 57 -4.77 4.53 4.17
CA GLY A 57 -5.95 5.20 4.75
C GLY A 57 -6.58 6.21 3.77
N LEU A 58 -5.76 7.06 3.15
CA LEU A 58 -6.22 8.00 2.12
C LEU A 58 -6.73 7.28 0.86
N ALA A 59 -6.10 6.18 0.46
CA ALA A 59 -6.58 5.32 -0.62
C ALA A 59 -7.95 4.70 -0.26
N ALA A 60 -8.18 4.31 0.99
CA ALA A 60 -9.48 3.82 1.47
C ALA A 60 -10.58 4.89 1.45
N LEU A 61 -10.21 6.18 1.41
CA LEU A 61 -11.11 7.31 1.21
C LEU A 61 -11.32 7.67 -0.27
N GLY A 62 -10.64 6.98 -1.19
CA GLY A 62 -10.83 7.14 -2.64
C GLY A 62 -9.90 8.17 -3.26
N ARG A 63 -8.79 8.51 -2.57
CA ARG A 63 -7.76 9.39 -3.11
C ARG A 63 -6.86 8.61 -4.07
N ASP A 64 -7.09 8.76 -5.38
CA ASP A 64 -6.31 8.10 -6.44
C ASP A 64 -4.81 8.40 -6.37
N TRP A 65 -4.43 9.64 -6.04
CA TRP A 65 -3.03 10.02 -5.90
C TRP A 65 -2.34 9.27 -4.75
N ALA A 66 -3.04 9.02 -3.64
CA ALA A 66 -2.47 8.33 -2.48
C ALA A 66 -2.27 6.84 -2.77
N ARG A 67 -3.23 6.25 -3.48
CA ARG A 67 -3.12 4.90 -4.03
C ARG A 67 -1.92 4.77 -4.96
N PHE A 68 -1.76 5.72 -5.90
CA PHE A 68 -0.65 5.72 -6.84
C PHE A 68 0.71 5.86 -6.14
N LEU A 69 0.85 6.88 -5.29
CA LEU A 69 2.10 7.14 -4.56
C LEU A 69 2.47 5.95 -3.66
N GLY A 70 1.49 5.41 -2.92
CA GLY A 70 1.72 4.25 -2.06
C GLY A 70 2.12 3.02 -2.86
N ALA A 71 1.55 2.81 -4.04
CA ALA A 71 1.90 1.70 -4.91
C ALA A 71 3.30 1.83 -5.50
N VAL A 72 3.70 3.05 -5.91
CA VAL A 72 5.05 3.32 -6.42
C VAL A 72 6.10 3.03 -5.33
N ILE A 73 5.90 3.56 -4.12
CA ILE A 73 6.85 3.33 -3.01
C ILE A 73 6.91 1.84 -2.65
N ALA A 74 5.76 1.17 -2.56
CA ALA A 74 5.73 -0.26 -2.27
C ALA A 74 6.40 -1.10 -3.38
N LEU A 75 6.25 -0.71 -4.65
CA LEU A 75 6.91 -1.38 -5.77
C LEU A 75 8.43 -1.17 -5.73
N LEU A 76 8.90 0.04 -5.48
CA LEU A 76 10.33 0.31 -5.32
C LEU A 76 10.94 -0.53 -4.19
N ALA A 77 10.26 -0.59 -3.04
CA ALA A 77 10.69 -1.44 -1.92
C ALA A 77 10.69 -2.94 -2.28
N LEU A 78 9.71 -3.42 -3.07
CA LEU A 78 9.69 -4.80 -3.56
C LEU A 78 10.85 -5.06 -4.52
N LEU A 79 11.15 -4.12 -5.43
CA LEU A 79 12.24 -4.24 -6.40
C LEU A 79 13.62 -4.23 -5.73
N GLU A 80 13.81 -3.38 -4.73
CA GLU A 80 15.03 -3.34 -3.91
C GLU A 80 15.29 -4.69 -3.21
N ASN A 81 14.23 -5.35 -2.76
CA ASN A 81 14.31 -6.62 -2.05
C ASN A 81 14.27 -7.86 -2.98
N ALA A 82 13.96 -7.69 -4.27
CA ALA A 82 13.83 -8.79 -5.23
C ALA A 82 15.13 -9.61 -5.43
N PRO A 83 16.34 -9.02 -5.47
CA PRO A 83 17.59 -9.80 -5.57
C PRO A 83 17.83 -10.72 -4.37
N HIS A 84 17.26 -10.39 -3.23
CA HIS A 84 17.45 -11.11 -1.97
C HIS A 84 16.30 -12.07 -1.65
N VAL A 85 15.26 -12.14 -2.49
CA VAL A 85 14.07 -12.96 -2.24
C VAL A 85 14.38 -14.44 -2.03
N LEU A 86 15.38 -14.98 -2.74
CA LEU A 86 15.79 -16.38 -2.61
C LEU A 86 16.57 -16.66 -1.31
N SER A 87 17.11 -15.62 -0.68
CA SER A 87 17.76 -15.70 0.62
C SER A 87 16.80 -15.47 1.79
N PHE A 88 15.53 -15.15 1.51
CA PHE A 88 14.53 -14.95 2.55
C PHE A 88 14.09 -16.28 3.14
N GLY A 89 13.99 -16.33 4.47
CA GLY A 89 13.28 -17.41 5.15
C GLY A 89 11.79 -17.46 4.73
N PRO A 90 11.10 -18.59 4.94
CA PRO A 90 9.73 -18.80 4.45
C PRO A 90 8.75 -17.69 4.83
N LEU A 91 8.91 -17.14 6.03
CA LEU A 91 8.03 -16.13 6.58
C LEU A 91 8.27 -14.74 5.95
N ALA A 92 9.53 -14.40 5.64
CA ALA A 92 9.87 -13.18 4.90
C ALA A 92 9.41 -13.27 3.44
N LEU A 93 9.48 -14.46 2.83
CA LEU A 93 8.92 -14.71 1.50
C LEU A 93 7.39 -14.56 1.48
N ALA A 94 6.69 -15.10 2.48
CA ALA A 94 5.23 -14.95 2.60
C ALA A 94 4.83 -13.48 2.78
N TRP A 95 5.58 -12.72 3.57
CA TRP A 95 5.39 -11.28 3.72
C TRP A 95 5.61 -10.51 2.41
N PHE A 96 6.68 -10.83 1.68
CA PHE A 96 6.96 -10.25 0.37
C PHE A 96 5.84 -10.56 -0.64
N ALA A 97 5.40 -11.81 -0.70
CA ALA A 97 4.30 -12.26 -1.55
C ALA A 97 2.97 -11.56 -1.18
N ALA A 98 2.69 -11.38 0.11
CA ALA A 98 1.51 -10.66 0.58
C ALA A 98 1.50 -9.20 0.12
N LYS A 99 2.66 -8.51 0.17
CA LYS A 99 2.79 -7.16 -0.37
C LYS A 99 2.54 -7.12 -1.88
N ALA A 100 3.18 -8.00 -2.64
CA ALA A 100 3.01 -8.07 -4.10
C ALA A 100 1.55 -8.37 -4.50
N PHE A 101 0.93 -9.35 -3.84
CA PHE A 101 -0.46 -9.71 -4.10
C PHE A 101 -1.44 -8.60 -3.69
N GLY A 102 -1.20 -7.97 -2.54
CA GLY A 102 -1.99 -6.82 -2.08
C GLY A 102 -1.91 -5.64 -3.06
N LEU A 103 -0.73 -5.36 -3.60
CA LEU A 103 -0.50 -4.36 -4.63
C LEU A 103 -1.30 -4.68 -5.91
N ALA A 104 -1.25 -5.93 -6.37
CA ALA A 104 -2.01 -6.37 -7.55
C ALA A 104 -3.52 -6.21 -7.36
N LEU A 105 -4.05 -6.62 -6.19
CA LEU A 105 -5.48 -6.48 -5.87
C LEU A 105 -5.94 -5.02 -5.77
N LEU A 106 -5.05 -4.11 -5.36
CA LEU A 106 -5.32 -2.68 -5.35
C LEU A 106 -5.63 -2.15 -6.75
N TYR A 107 -5.10 -2.80 -7.79
CA TYR A 107 -5.29 -2.49 -9.21
C TYR A 107 -6.23 -3.43 -9.97
N ALA A 108 -6.89 -4.36 -9.28
CA ALA A 108 -7.91 -5.21 -9.88
C ALA A 108 -9.07 -4.37 -10.48
N PRO A 109 -9.74 -4.85 -11.54
CA PRO A 109 -10.82 -4.11 -12.21
C PRO A 109 -11.92 -3.58 -11.28
N PRO A 110 -12.40 -4.33 -10.26
CA PRO A 110 -13.38 -3.81 -9.31
C PRO A 110 -12.85 -2.62 -8.50
N SER A 111 -11.58 -2.67 -8.06
CA SER A 111 -10.92 -1.60 -7.32
C SER A 111 -10.79 -0.34 -8.20
N ASN A 112 -10.39 -0.49 -9.46
CA ASN A 112 -10.28 0.61 -10.42
C ASN A 112 -11.59 1.38 -10.63
N ARG A 113 -12.71 0.66 -10.73
CA ARG A 113 -14.04 1.29 -10.91
C ARG A 113 -14.40 2.17 -9.71
N TRP A 114 -14.09 1.73 -8.50
CA TRP A 114 -14.38 2.49 -7.29
C TRP A 114 -13.58 3.79 -7.20
N PHE A 115 -12.28 3.73 -7.48
CA PHE A 115 -11.38 4.88 -7.46
C PHE A 115 -11.77 5.95 -8.52
N ARG A 116 -12.05 5.51 -9.76
CA ARG A 116 -12.49 6.42 -10.84
C ARG A 116 -13.77 7.20 -10.50
N GLN A 117 -14.68 6.62 -9.72
CA GLN A 117 -15.93 7.27 -9.31
C GLN A 117 -15.74 8.39 -8.29
N VAL A 118 -14.71 8.31 -7.45
CA VAL A 118 -14.44 9.30 -6.39
C VAL A 118 -13.60 10.47 -6.91
N GLY A 119 -13.04 10.34 -8.12
CA GLY A 119 -12.24 11.39 -8.76
C GLY A 119 -13.05 12.67 -9.04
N PRO A 120 -12.42 13.86 -8.92
CA PRO A 120 -13.09 15.16 -9.07
C PRO A 120 -13.71 15.41 -10.45
N ASN A 121 -13.33 14.63 -11.47
CA ASN A 121 -13.82 14.77 -12.85
C ASN A 121 -14.95 13.80 -13.22
N ASN A 122 -15.45 12.97 -12.29
CA ASN A 122 -16.52 12.01 -12.58
C ASN A 122 -17.90 12.65 -12.37
N SER A 123 -18.22 13.67 -13.18
CA SER A 123 -19.62 14.03 -13.39
C SER A 123 -20.23 12.93 -14.25
N SER A 124 -21.04 12.06 -13.66
CA SER A 124 -21.90 11.11 -14.38
C SER A 124 -23.07 11.84 -15.04
N LYS A 125 -22.84 13.04 -15.58
CA LYS A 125 -23.83 13.71 -16.40
C LYS A 125 -23.94 12.89 -17.68
N PRO A 126 -25.13 12.38 -18.02
CA PRO A 126 -25.35 11.81 -19.34
C PRO A 126 -24.98 12.91 -20.35
N THR A 127 -24.03 12.64 -21.24
CA THR A 127 -23.84 13.49 -22.40
C THR A 127 -25.18 13.46 -23.15
N PRO A 128 -25.91 14.59 -23.27
CA PRO A 128 -27.16 14.58 -24.01
C PRO A 128 -26.85 14.12 -25.43
N LEU A 129 -27.53 13.06 -25.87
CA LEU A 129 -27.49 12.65 -27.27
C LEU A 129 -27.99 13.85 -28.07
N ARG A 130 -27.11 14.47 -28.85
CA ARG A 130 -27.51 15.51 -29.81
C ARG A 130 -28.55 14.90 -30.73
N GLY A 131 -29.80 15.37 -30.66
CA GLY A 131 -30.85 15.03 -31.62
C GLY A 131 -32.12 14.36 -31.08
N ALA A 132 -32.35 14.30 -29.77
CA ALA A 132 -33.68 13.97 -29.23
C ALA A 132 -34.49 15.26 -29.02
N ALA A 133 -34.93 15.88 -30.11
CA ALA A 133 -35.94 16.93 -30.15
C ALA A 133 -36.83 16.70 -31.37
#